data_AF-A0A0D0X526-F1
#
_entry.id   AF-A0A0D0X526-F1
#
_cell.length_a   1.000
_cell.length_b   1.000
_cell.length_c   1.000
_cell.angle_alpha   90.00
_cell.angle_beta   90.00
_cell.angle_gamma   90.00
#
_symmetry.space_group_name_H-M   'P 1'
#
loop_
_entity.id
_entity.type
_entity.pdbx_description
1 polymer ?
#
loop_
_entity_poly.entity_id
_entity_poly.type
_entity_poly.pdbx_seq_one_letter_code
_entity_poly.pdbx_strand_id
1 'polypeptide(L)' 'MCNYYSIGLPFGEGQGDVAGLLRHVAESIDALRADGNVEVLGLNYSAGEVNEFGEWPRMVVFYAIES' A
#
# COMPACT_ATOMS: atom_id res chain seq x y z
N MET A 1 4.87 9.55 -15.87
CA MET A 1 5.69 9.82 -14.65
C MET A 1 5.48 8.66 -13.70
N CYS A 2 6.52 8.12 -13.06
CA CYS A 2 6.36 7.04 -12.09
C CYS A 2 6.21 7.62 -10.68
N ASN A 3 5.07 7.34 -10.04
CA ASN A 3 4.75 7.71 -8.67
C ASN A 3 4.90 6.48 -7.76
N TYR A 4 5.10 6.71 -6.46
CA TYR A 4 5.05 5.63 -5.48
C TYR A 4 4.38 6.08 -4.18
N TYR A 5 3.73 5.15 -3.49
CA TYR A 5 3.34 5.32 -2.11
C TYR A 5 3.67 4.07 -1.29
N SER A 6 3.81 4.24 0.01
CA SER A 6 4.11 3.18 0.96
C SER A 6 3.07 3.18 2.05
N ILE A 7 2.58 1.99 2.40
CA ILE A 7 1.65 1.77 3.49
C ILE A 7 2.13 0.62 4.35
N GLY A 8 1.95 0.73 5.66
CA GLY A 8 2.15 -0.35 6.61
C GLY A 8 1.22 -0.15 7.80
N LEU A 9 0.94 -1.24 8.52
CA LEU A 9 0.10 -1.23 9.71
C LEU A 9 0.94 -1.62 10.93
N PRO A 10 1.88 -0.75 11.37
CA PRO A 10 2.91 -1.12 12.34
C PRO A 10 2.41 -1.21 13.79
N PHE A 11 1.30 -0.58 14.14
CA PHE A 11 0.82 -0.51 15.51
C PHE A 11 -0.70 -0.28 15.56
N GLY A 12 -1.37 -0.99 16.48
CA GLY A 12 -2.79 -0.81 16.76
C GLY A 12 -3.68 -1.89 16.14
N GLU A 13 -4.97 -1.59 16.05
CA GLU A 13 -5.97 -2.48 15.46
C GLU A 13 -5.66 -2.74 13.98
N GLY A 14 -5.54 -4.01 13.59
CA GLY A 14 -5.11 -4.40 12.24
C GLY A 14 -3.60 -4.56 12.06
N GLN A 15 -2.79 -4.50 13.13
CA GLN A 15 -1.39 -4.93 13.06
C GLN A 15 -1.33 -6.38 12.55
N GLY A 16 -0.49 -6.62 11.54
CA GLY A 16 -0.38 -7.94 10.90
C GLY A 16 -1.51 -8.27 9.91
N ASP A 17 -2.52 -7.42 9.77
CA ASP A 17 -3.66 -7.69 8.88
C ASP A 17 -3.31 -7.39 7.41
N VAL A 18 -2.83 -8.42 6.72
CA VAL A 18 -2.53 -8.37 5.28
C VAL A 18 -3.78 -8.08 4.44
N ALA A 19 -4.95 -8.56 4.86
CA ALA A 19 -6.19 -8.31 4.12
C ALA A 19 -6.63 -6.84 4.25
N GLY A 20 -6.51 -6.28 5.44
CA GLY A 20 -6.70 -4.84 5.70
C GLY A 20 -5.72 -3.98 4.88
N LEU A 21 -4.45 -4.38 4.82
CA LEU A 21 -3.42 -3.71 4.01
C LEU A 21 -3.78 -3.69 2.51
N LEU A 22 -4.17 -4.84 1.96
CA LEU A 22 -4.59 -4.95 0.55
C LEU A 22 -5.85 -4.14 0.25
N ARG A 23 -6.80 -4.11 1.20
CA ARG A 23 -8.02 -3.30 1.06
C ARG A 23 -7.70 -1.81 1.00
N HIS A 24 -6.84 -1.31 1.89
CA HIS A 24 -6.38 0.08 1.83
C HIS A 24 -5.65 0.42 0.52
N VAL A 25 -4.85 -0.51 -0.02
CA VAL A 25 -4.21 -0.32 -1.31
C VAL A 25 -5.24 -0.19 -2.44
N ALA A 26 -6.25 -1.06 -2.46
CA ALA A 26 -7.33 -1.01 -3.44
C ALA A 26 -8.14 0.29 -3.34
N GLU A 27 -8.53 0.68 -2.13
CA GLU A 27 -9.25 1.94 -1.86
C GLU A 27 -8.44 3.17 -2.31
N SER A 28 -7.13 3.16 -2.07
CA SER A 28 -6.23 4.25 -2.50
C SER A 28 -6.13 4.36 -4.01
N ILE A 29 -6.06 3.23 -4.72
CA ILE A 29 -6.07 3.20 -6.20
C ILE A 29 -7.40 3.71 -6.74
N ASP A 30 -8.52 3.29 -6.15
CA ASP A 30 -9.85 3.76 -6.56
C ASP A 30 -10.03 5.26 -6.33
N ALA A 31 -9.49 5.81 -5.25
CA ALA A 31 -9.49 7.25 -5.02
C ALA A 31 -8.69 8.01 -6.09
N LEU A 32 -7.49 7.52 -6.44
CA LEU A 32 -6.63 8.13 -7.47
C LEU A 32 -7.24 8.11 -8.87
N ARG A 33 -8.13 7.15 -9.14
CA ARG A 33 -8.87 7.09 -10.42
C ARG A 33 -9.77 8.31 -10.66
N ALA A 34 -10.07 9.10 -9.63
CA ALA A 34 -10.76 10.38 -9.79
C ALA A 34 -9.92 11.41 -10.59
N ASP A 35 -8.59 11.27 -10.59
CA ASP A 35 -7.66 12.22 -11.21
C ASP A 35 -7.16 11.77 -12.59
N GLY A 36 -7.46 10.54 -13.01
CA GLY A 36 -7.04 9.97 -14.30
C GLY A 36 -7.00 8.45 -14.31
N ASN A 37 -6.57 7.86 -15.42
CA ASN A 37 -6.40 6.42 -15.51
C ASN A 37 -5.16 6.00 -14.71
N VAL A 38 -5.33 5.09 -13.75
CA VAL A 38 -4.24 4.62 -12.88
C VAL A 38 -3.72 3.28 -13.39
N GLU A 39 -2.44 3.25 -13.78
CA GLU A 39 -1.72 2.03 -14.11
C GLU A 39 -0.82 1.62 -12.94
N VAL A 40 -1.01 0.40 -12.42
CA VAL A 40 -0.10 -0.17 -11.41
C VAL A 40 1.11 -0.77 -12.13
N LEU A 41 2.28 -0.18 -11.88
CA LEU A 41 3.54 -0.58 -12.51
C LEU A 41 4.28 -1.65 -11.73
N GLY A 42 4.04 -1.72 -10.42
CA GLY A 42 4.68 -2.70 -9.56
C GLY A 42 4.23 -2.63 -8.11
N LEU A 43 4.41 -3.74 -7.41
CA LEU A 43 4.11 -3.90 -5.99
C LEU A 43 5.30 -4.57 -5.31
N ASN A 44 5.70 -4.03 -4.16
CA ASN A 44 6.70 -4.64 -3.29
C ASN A 44 6.07 -4.86 -1.91
N TYR A 45 6.13 -6.10 -1.42
CA TYR A 45 5.60 -6.50 -0.13
C TYR A 45 6.74 -6.97 0.77
N SER A 46 6.79 -6.46 2.00
CA SER A 46 7.71 -6.88 3.06
C SER A 46 6.88 -7.34 4.26
N ALA A 47 7.07 -8.59 4.69
CA ALA A 47 6.38 -9.17 5.84
C ALA A 47 7.22 -9.18 7.13
N GLY A 48 8.48 -8.77 7.06
CA GLY A 48 9.47 -8.95 8.13
C GLY A 48 9.93 -7.64 8.76
N GLU A 49 9.15 -6.57 8.67
CA GLU A 49 9.47 -5.31 9.34
C GLU A 49 9.18 -5.44 10.84
N VAL A 50 10.10 -5.00 11.71
CA VAL A 50 10.08 -5.24 13.17
C VAL A 50 10.21 -3.94 13.98
N ASN A 51 9.45 -3.84 15.07
CA ASN A 51 9.29 -2.72 15.99
C ASN A 51 9.05 -3.32 17.38
N GLU A 52 8.86 -2.45 18.36
CA GLU A 52 8.65 -2.84 19.75
C GLU A 52 7.37 -3.67 20.01
N PHE A 53 6.44 -3.74 19.05
CA PHE A 53 5.16 -4.44 19.15
C PHE A 53 5.10 -5.73 18.31
N GLY A 54 6.13 -6.06 17.53
CA GLY A 54 6.22 -7.29 16.75
C GLY A 54 6.52 -7.07 15.27
N GLU A 55 6.14 -8.05 14.45
CA GLU A 55 6.26 -7.99 12.99
C GLU A 55 5.02 -7.32 12.37
N TRP A 56 5.20 -6.55 11.29
CA TRP A 56 4.07 -6.07 10.48
C TRP A 56 4.35 -6.14 8.98
N PRO A 57 3.29 -6.25 8.17
CA PRO A 57 3.38 -6.14 6.74
C PRO A 57 3.47 -4.69 6.29
N ARG A 58 4.34 -4.44 5.31
CA ARG A 58 4.48 -3.18 4.59
C ARG A 58 4.34 -3.44 3.09
N MET A 59 3.70 -2.52 2.39
CA MET A 59 3.57 -2.54 0.94
C MET A 59 4.00 -1.21 0.33
N VAL A 60 4.75 -1.28 -0.77
CA VAL A 60 5.07 -0.15 -1.63
C VAL A 60 4.43 -0.38 -2.98
N VAL A 61 3.71 0.61 -3.47
CA VAL A 61 3.00 0.56 -4.76
C VAL A 61 3.61 1.59 -5.68
N PHE A 62 4.03 1.15 -6.87
CA PHE A 62 4.49 2.01 -7.96
C PHE A 62 3.39 2.12 -9.00
N TYR A 63 3.07 3.33 -9.42
CA TYR A 63 1.96 3.58 -10.33
C TYR A 63 2.21 4.79 -11.23
N ALA A 64 1.47 4.87 -12.34
CA ALA A 64 1.37 6.05 -13.20
C ALA A 64 -0.08 6.53 -13.23
N ILE A 65 -0.27 7.84 -13.39
CA ILE A 65 -1.57 8.43 -13.72
C ILE A 65 -1.46 8.98 -15.13
N GLU A 66 -2.34 8.51 -16.01
CA GLU A 66 -2.51 9.03 -17.36
C GLU A 66 -3.75 9.95 -17.38
N SER A 67 -3.56 11.17 -17.88
CA SER A 67 -4.56 12.22 -17.99
C SER A 67 -5.12 12.33 -19.41
#